data_AF-A0A523PVK1-F1
#
_entry.id   AF-A0A523PVK1-F1
#
_cell.length_a   1.000
_cell.length_b   1.000
_cell.length_c   1.000
_cell.angle_alpha   90.00
_cell.angle_beta   90.00
_cell.angle_gamma   90.00
#
_symmetry.space_group_name_H-M   'P 1'
#
loop_
_entity.id
_entity.type
_entity.pdbx_description
1 polymer ?
#
loop_
_entity_poly.entity_id
_entity_poly.type
_entity_poly.pdbx_seq_one_letter_code
_entity_poly.pdbx_strand_id
1 'polypeptide(L)'
;MEIFFCDLCNESVPLSDLDQGLAFRRGERVVCATCDRAMSGEIDVGAPTPARGDRGGGGGGSSSQRQSPSAQAAPSGGGSGTLLALVALLFAAGGFALLIDRIDRVRERSERTQLDLELASARLDNRYDKLSSGIAEQLLVTEERIHAKRDAGRVALEGDLATVRGGVEQHASRFDELEADISGMRLAGVKGEAERKARVDRLADQIILVEKDLRFYNDRLIELQENMRGIMAGGPIPIAGARPGATPGAQEGTPAWTGMLADLKHKNSGIRLDTLYALAETRDPRVIPHIVPMLDDSDLFVRMGTARILQDLDAREAVQSLIAALEDPESAVRESAMVALRAITGRDFRFEPVASKAERTKRVKAWRNWWKKSGADFLEASG
;
A
#
# COMPACT_ATOMS: atom_id res chain seq x y z
N MET A 1 16.23 37.12 3.62
CA MET A 1 16.01 36.45 4.92
C MET A 1 16.33 35.00 4.69
N GLU A 2 17.52 34.56 5.12
CA GLU A 2 17.89 33.16 5.00
C GLU A 2 17.09 32.36 6.02
N ILE A 3 16.42 31.31 5.54
CA ILE A 3 15.62 30.40 6.34
C ILE A 3 16.27 29.03 6.18
N PHE A 4 16.64 28.42 7.30
CA PHE A 4 17.12 27.04 7.37
C PHE A 4 15.94 26.14 7.74
N PHE A 5 16.13 24.83 7.66
CA PHE A 5 15.14 23.86 8.12
C PHE A 5 15.80 22.94 9.14
N CYS A 6 15.08 22.60 10.19
CA CYS A 6 15.55 21.63 11.17
C CYS A 6 15.67 20.25 10.51
N ASP A 7 16.84 19.61 10.57
CA ASP A 7 17.08 18.30 9.95
C ASP A 7 16.31 17.14 10.61
N LEU A 8 15.69 17.38 11.78
CA LEU A 8 14.91 16.38 12.51
C LEU A 8 13.39 16.52 12.27
N CYS A 9 12.83 17.71 12.44
CA CYS A 9 11.37 17.94 12.32
C CYS A 9 10.96 18.66 11.02
N ASN A 10 11.94 19.08 10.20
CA ASN A 10 11.74 19.84 8.97
C ASN A 10 10.98 21.17 9.14
N GLU A 11 10.99 21.73 10.34
CA GLU A 11 10.39 23.04 10.64
C GLU A 11 11.34 24.17 10.23
N SER A 12 10.78 25.29 9.77
CA SER A 12 11.56 26.46 9.36
C SER A 12 12.27 27.09 10.56
N VAL A 13 13.58 27.31 10.42
CA VAL A 13 14.44 27.96 11.40
C VAL A 13 14.98 29.27 10.79
N PRO A 14 14.42 30.42 11.15
CA PRO A 14 14.96 31.72 10.76
C PRO A 14 16.41 31.91 11.24
N LEU A 15 17.23 32.64 10.48
CA LEU A 15 18.61 32.95 10.90
C LEU A 15 18.66 33.68 12.27
N SER A 16 17.65 34.49 12.59
CA SER A 16 17.54 35.14 13.91
C SER A 16 17.52 34.16 15.08
N ASP A 17 16.99 32.97 14.87
CA ASP A 17 16.81 31.98 15.92
C ASP A 17 18.12 31.22 16.17
N LEU A 18 18.96 31.09 15.14
CA LEU A 18 20.35 30.64 15.29
C LEU A 18 21.19 31.66 16.06
N ASP A 19 21.05 32.95 15.75
CA ASP A 19 21.79 34.03 16.40
C ASP A 19 21.38 34.21 17.88
N GLN A 20 20.11 33.95 18.19
CA GLN A 20 19.55 34.06 19.55
C GLN A 20 19.73 32.78 20.38
N GLY A 21 20.33 31.71 19.82
CA GLY A 21 20.51 30.43 20.52
C GLY A 21 19.22 29.64 20.74
N LEU A 22 18.17 29.93 19.97
CA LEU A 22 16.89 29.21 19.93
C LEU A 22 16.91 28.03 18.92
N ALA A 23 17.99 27.91 18.15
CA ALA A 23 18.33 26.77 17.32
C ALA A 23 19.85 26.57 17.31
N PHE A 24 20.31 25.35 17.05
CA PHE A 24 21.71 24.95 17.19
C PHE A 24 22.25 24.37 15.90
N ARG A 25 23.51 24.69 15.56
CA ARG A 25 24.28 23.98 14.52
C ARG A 25 25.10 22.87 15.17
N ARG A 26 24.87 21.63 14.76
CA ARG A 26 25.63 20.44 15.17
C ARG A 26 26.37 19.90 13.95
N GLY A 27 27.55 20.46 13.66
CA GLY A 27 28.26 20.21 12.40
C GLY A 27 27.53 20.85 11.21
N GLU A 28 27.21 20.06 10.19
CA GLU A 28 26.48 20.51 9.00
C GLU A 28 24.95 20.57 9.21
N ARG A 29 24.45 20.09 10.35
CA ARG A 29 23.01 19.98 10.63
C ARG A 29 22.49 21.13 11.48
N VAL A 30 21.28 21.59 11.18
CA VAL A 30 20.51 22.59 11.94
C VAL A 30 19.44 21.88 12.76
N VAL A 31 19.36 22.20 14.05
CA VAL A 31 18.42 21.58 14.99
C VAL A 31 17.66 22.67 15.74
N CYS A 32 16.33 22.64 15.74
CA CYS A 32 15.52 23.59 16.54
C CYS A 32 15.60 23.27 18.04
N ALA A 33 15.34 24.26 18.91
CA ALA A 33 15.38 24.07 20.37
C ALA A 33 14.48 22.95 20.89
N THR A 34 13.37 22.64 20.20
CA THR A 34 12.48 21.54 20.59
C THR A 34 13.13 20.18 20.35
N CYS A 35 13.75 19.98 19.18
CA CYS A 35 14.45 18.74 18.87
C CYS A 35 15.74 18.57 19.69
N ASP A 36 16.48 19.65 19.97
CA ASP A 36 17.70 19.59 20.80
C ASP A 36 17.38 19.19 22.25
N ARG A 37 16.29 19.71 22.84
CA ARG A 37 15.81 19.28 24.16
C ARG A 37 15.35 17.82 24.17
N ALA A 38 14.62 17.40 23.14
CA ALA A 38 14.19 16.01 22.98
C ALA A 38 15.38 15.04 22.88
N MET A 39 16.45 15.44 22.19
CA MET A 39 17.69 14.64 22.09
C MET A 39 18.50 14.63 23.39
N SER A 40 18.41 15.69 24.20
CA SER A 40 19.20 15.84 25.44
C SER A 40 18.57 15.13 26.66
N GLY A 41 17.39 14.52 26.50
CA GLY A 41 16.73 13.73 27.55
C GLY A 41 16.05 14.55 28.65
N GLU A 42 15.95 15.87 28.49
CA GLU A 42 15.16 16.75 29.36
C GLU A 42 13.70 16.74 28.89
N ILE A 43 12.93 15.73 29.32
CA ILE A 43 11.50 15.66 29.06
C ILE A 43 10.75 16.23 30.26
N ASP A 44 10.27 17.48 30.13
CA ASP A 44 9.07 17.95 30.83
C ASP A 44 7.97 18.14 29.78
N VAL A 45 6.96 17.26 29.80
CA VAL A 45 5.82 17.30 28.88
C VAL A 45 4.79 18.28 29.45
N GLY A 46 5.09 19.57 29.36
CA GLY A 46 4.16 20.67 29.65
C GLY A 46 3.69 21.35 28.36
N ALA A 47 2.36 21.40 28.18
CA ALA A 47 1.62 21.94 27.03
C ALA A 47 2.07 23.35 26.53
N PRO A 48 1.75 23.72 25.27
CA PRO A 48 2.07 25.05 24.76
C PRO A 48 1.13 26.12 25.34
N THR A 49 1.65 27.00 26.19
CA THR A 49 1.09 28.35 26.36
C THR A 49 1.51 29.26 25.21
N PRO A 50 0.60 29.98 24.55
CA PRO A 50 0.98 31.10 23.70
C PRO A 50 1.48 32.26 24.58
N ALA A 51 2.72 32.68 24.33
CA ALA A 51 3.28 33.86 24.96
C ALA A 51 2.47 35.11 24.59
N ARG A 52 1.93 35.77 25.61
CA ARG A 52 1.56 37.18 25.59
C ARG A 52 2.80 38.02 25.26
N GLY A 53 2.79 38.68 24.10
CA GLY A 53 3.55 39.90 23.87
C GLY A 53 2.71 41.10 24.28
N ASP A 54 2.79 41.47 25.57
CA ASP A 54 2.30 42.77 26.03
C ASP A 54 3.42 43.81 25.98
N ARG A 55 2.99 45.07 25.99
CA ARG A 55 3.67 46.30 25.56
C ARG A 55 4.91 46.73 26.37
N GLY A 56 5.73 47.54 25.69
CA GLY A 56 6.50 48.66 26.28
C GLY A 56 7.98 48.62 25.87
N GLY A 57 8.64 49.68 25.40
CA GLY A 57 8.29 51.09 25.27
C GLY A 57 9.59 51.89 25.12
N GLY A 58 9.49 53.09 24.53
CA GLY A 58 10.56 54.08 24.43
C GLY A 58 10.93 54.37 22.97
N GLY A 59 10.93 55.59 22.47
CA GLY A 59 10.68 56.92 23.03
C GLY A 59 11.06 57.89 21.91
N GLY A 60 10.35 59.01 21.77
CA GLY A 60 10.66 59.98 20.72
C GLY A 60 9.64 61.09 20.63
N GLY A 61 10.03 62.28 21.06
CA GLY A 61 9.16 63.42 21.33
C GLY A 61 8.44 64.05 20.11
N SER A 62 7.38 64.79 20.43
CA SER A 62 7.16 66.17 19.96
C SER A 62 6.02 66.75 20.83
N SER A 63 6.33 67.64 21.78
CA SER A 63 6.25 69.09 21.63
C SER A 63 4.93 69.59 21.02
N SER A 64 4.01 70.06 21.88
CA SER A 64 3.15 71.22 21.60
C SER A 64 2.56 71.77 22.89
N GLN A 65 3.35 72.64 23.52
CA GLN A 65 2.96 73.98 23.95
C GLN A 65 1.46 74.21 24.20
N ARG A 66 1.07 74.31 25.47
CA ARG A 66 -0.03 75.18 25.88
C ARG A 66 0.48 76.15 26.92
N GLN A 67 0.49 77.40 26.49
CA GLN A 67 0.84 78.59 27.23
C GLN A 67 -0.15 78.80 28.37
N SER A 68 0.37 79.17 29.53
CA SER A 68 -0.39 79.83 30.58
C SER A 68 -0.72 81.26 30.14
N PRO A 69 -1.95 81.77 30.31
CA PRO A 69 -2.16 83.19 30.47
C PRO A 69 -2.12 83.54 31.95
N SER A 70 -1.26 84.51 32.21
CA SER A 70 -1.14 85.38 33.38
C SER A 70 -2.46 85.80 34.02
N ALA A 71 -2.46 85.77 35.36
CA ALA A 71 -3.44 86.42 36.21
C ALA A 71 -3.54 87.91 35.91
N GLN A 72 -4.76 88.40 35.68
CA GLN A 72 -5.12 89.81 35.88
C GLN A 72 -6.28 89.86 36.87
N ALA A 73 -6.09 90.63 37.92
CA ALA A 73 -7.05 90.89 38.97
C ALA A 73 -7.95 92.06 38.59
N ALA A 74 -9.24 91.98 38.98
CA ALA A 74 -10.12 93.05 39.49
C ALA A 74 -11.61 92.65 39.30
N PRO A 75 -12.58 93.34 39.93
CA PRO A 75 -12.67 93.74 41.32
C PRO A 75 -13.98 93.25 41.98
N SER A 76 -14.02 93.35 43.30
CA SER A 76 -15.21 93.20 44.14
C SER A 76 -16.31 94.21 43.80
N GLY A 77 -17.53 93.72 43.54
CA GLY A 77 -18.75 94.52 43.39
C GLY A 77 -19.98 93.69 43.79
N GLY A 78 -20.68 94.13 44.84
CA GLY A 78 -21.66 93.33 45.57
C GLY A 78 -23.08 93.29 44.98
N GLY A 79 -23.90 92.43 45.60
CA GLY A 79 -25.34 92.66 45.70
C GLY A 79 -26.24 92.06 44.61
N SER A 80 -26.01 90.85 44.11
CA SER A 80 -27.03 90.02 43.41
C SER A 80 -26.54 88.57 43.17
N GLY A 81 -25.65 88.06 44.03
CA GLY A 81 -24.93 86.81 43.75
C GLY A 81 -25.72 85.52 44.04
N THR A 82 -26.74 85.58 44.89
CA THR A 82 -27.40 84.37 45.43
C THR A 82 -28.36 83.71 44.44
N LEU A 83 -29.14 84.49 43.67
CA LEU A 83 -30.08 83.93 42.70
C LEU A 83 -29.38 83.38 41.45
N LEU A 84 -28.35 84.09 40.97
CA LEU A 84 -27.48 83.63 39.89
C LEU A 84 -26.66 82.39 40.30
N ALA A 85 -26.18 82.33 41.55
CA ALA A 85 -25.52 81.14 42.09
C ALA A 85 -26.49 79.95 42.22
N LEU A 86 -27.75 80.17 42.63
CA LEU A 86 -28.77 79.11 42.71
C LEU A 86 -29.16 78.55 41.34
N VAL A 87 -29.34 79.41 40.35
CA VAL A 87 -29.62 78.99 38.96
C VAL A 87 -28.41 78.24 38.39
N ALA A 88 -27.19 78.73 38.60
CA ALA A 88 -25.96 78.02 38.21
C ALA A 88 -25.84 76.65 38.90
N LEU A 89 -26.22 76.54 40.18
CA LEU A 89 -26.27 75.26 40.92
C LEU A 89 -27.31 74.29 40.35
N LEU A 90 -28.49 74.76 39.96
CA LEU A 90 -29.51 73.91 39.34
C LEU A 90 -29.09 73.41 37.95
N PHE A 91 -28.47 74.27 37.13
CA PHE A 91 -27.90 73.85 35.85
C PHE A 91 -26.70 72.91 36.03
N ALA A 92 -25.85 73.15 37.04
CA ALA A 92 -24.77 72.24 37.38
C ALA A 92 -25.29 70.89 37.89
N ALA A 93 -26.34 70.87 38.73
CA ALA A 93 -26.98 69.67 39.21
C ALA A 93 -27.68 68.89 38.08
N GLY A 94 -28.39 69.57 37.18
CA GLY A 94 -29.01 68.96 36.00
C GLY A 94 -27.97 68.43 35.01
N GLY A 95 -26.88 69.18 34.79
CA GLY A 95 -25.74 68.73 33.98
C GLY A 95 -25.03 67.52 34.60
N PHE A 96 -24.91 67.48 35.94
CA PHE A 96 -24.36 66.35 36.68
C PHE A 96 -25.25 65.10 36.59
N ALA A 97 -26.58 65.25 36.68
CA ALA A 97 -27.51 64.15 36.51
C ALA A 97 -27.47 63.54 35.09
N LEU A 98 -27.36 64.38 34.05
CA LEU A 98 -27.16 63.91 32.67
C LEU A 98 -25.80 63.24 32.47
N LEU A 99 -24.77 63.71 33.17
CA LEU A 99 -23.45 63.09 33.14
C LEU A 99 -23.47 61.69 33.78
N ILE A 100 -24.13 61.55 34.93
CA ILE A 100 -24.33 60.25 35.62
C ILE A 100 -25.10 59.29 34.70
N ASP A 101 -26.24 59.71 34.16
CA ASP A 101 -27.03 58.86 33.25
C ASP A 101 -26.26 58.48 31.98
N ARG A 102 -25.38 59.37 31.47
CA ARG A 102 -24.50 59.05 30.34
C ARG A 102 -23.40 58.07 30.72
N ILE A 103 -22.84 58.17 31.93
CA ILE A 103 -21.87 57.23 32.48
C ILE A 103 -22.52 55.86 32.67
N ASP A 104 -23.72 55.80 33.24
CA ASP A 104 -24.47 54.56 33.43
C ASP A 104 -24.80 53.89 32.09
N ARG A 105 -25.23 54.66 31.08
CA ARG A 105 -25.49 54.14 29.72
C ARG A 105 -24.23 53.68 28.98
N VAL A 106 -23.06 54.23 29.29
CA VAL A 106 -21.78 53.75 28.76
C VAL A 106 -21.34 52.50 29.50
N ARG A 107 -21.53 52.44 30.81
CA ARG A 107 -21.25 51.27 31.64
C ARG A 107 -22.10 50.07 31.24
N GLU A 108 -23.40 50.25 31.08
CA GLU A 108 -24.32 49.18 30.66
C GLU A 108 -23.98 48.68 29.24
N ARG A 109 -23.58 49.59 28.33
CA ARG A 109 -23.05 49.20 27.01
C ARG A 109 -21.76 48.41 27.10
N SER A 110 -20.83 48.85 27.95
CA SER A 110 -19.56 48.15 28.21
C SER A 110 -19.80 46.74 28.73
N GLU A 111 -20.67 46.59 29.72
CA GLU A 111 -21.05 45.30 30.32
C GLU A 111 -21.68 44.37 29.27
N ARG A 112 -22.60 44.88 28.43
CA ARG A 112 -23.16 44.08 27.32
C ARG A 112 -22.11 43.65 26.31
N THR A 113 -21.23 44.57 25.88
CA THR A 113 -20.16 44.22 24.93
C THR A 113 -19.18 43.21 25.50
N GLN A 114 -18.91 43.27 26.81
CA GLN A 114 -18.03 42.32 27.48
C GLN A 114 -18.67 40.92 27.53
N LEU A 115 -19.95 40.85 27.84
CA LEU A 115 -20.71 39.60 27.88
C LEU A 115 -20.85 38.98 26.48
N ASP A 116 -21.09 39.80 25.45
CA ASP A 116 -21.10 39.36 24.04
C ASP A 116 -19.72 38.82 23.61
N LEU A 117 -18.63 39.46 24.04
CA LEU A 117 -17.27 39.03 23.74
C LEU A 117 -16.92 37.71 24.43
N GLU A 118 -17.32 37.54 25.70
CA GLU A 118 -17.16 36.28 26.43
C GLU A 118 -17.92 35.14 25.74
N LEU A 119 -19.16 35.38 25.33
CA LEU A 119 -19.99 34.38 24.66
C LEU A 119 -19.45 34.03 23.25
N ALA A 120 -18.87 35.01 22.54
CA ALA A 120 -18.17 34.78 21.29
C ALA A 120 -16.88 33.97 21.49
N SER A 121 -16.10 34.23 22.55
CA SER A 121 -14.89 33.48 22.88
C SER A 121 -15.22 32.01 23.23
N ALA A 122 -16.22 31.77 24.07
CA ALA A 122 -16.65 30.42 24.43
C ALA A 122 -17.16 29.61 23.22
N ARG A 123 -17.81 30.29 22.24
CA ARG A 123 -18.20 29.66 20.97
C ARG A 123 -16.99 29.29 20.12
N LEU A 124 -15.95 30.12 20.10
CA LEU A 124 -14.72 29.83 19.38
C LEU A 124 -13.97 28.67 20.02
N ASP A 125 -13.87 28.62 21.34
CA ASP A 125 -13.23 27.52 22.08
C ASP A 125 -13.95 26.19 21.81
N ASN A 126 -15.29 26.16 21.90
CA ASN A 126 -16.06 24.96 21.57
C ASN A 126 -15.84 24.49 20.12
N ARG A 127 -15.74 25.43 19.17
CA ARG A 127 -15.46 25.11 17.77
C ARG A 127 -14.04 24.58 17.60
N TYR A 128 -13.07 25.16 18.30
CA TYR A 128 -11.69 24.72 18.29
C TYR A 128 -11.58 23.31 18.87
N ASP A 129 -12.20 23.02 20.01
CA ASP A 129 -12.21 21.70 20.64
C ASP A 129 -12.85 20.63 19.75
N LYS A 130 -13.97 20.95 19.09
CA LYS A 130 -14.59 20.04 18.12
C LYS A 130 -13.71 19.77 16.91
N LEU A 131 -13.01 20.80 16.42
CA LEU A 131 -12.11 20.64 15.29
C LEU A 131 -10.85 19.86 15.68
N SER A 132 -10.27 20.15 16.84
CA SER A 132 -9.06 19.49 17.34
C SER A 132 -9.33 18.02 17.67
N SER A 133 -10.44 17.70 18.34
CA SER A 133 -10.85 16.32 18.62
C SER A 133 -11.15 15.55 17.33
N GLY A 134 -11.84 16.17 16.36
CA GLY A 134 -12.08 15.55 15.05
C GLY A 134 -10.79 15.27 14.27
N ILE A 135 -9.82 16.20 14.30
CA ILE A 135 -8.50 15.99 13.67
C ILE A 135 -7.73 14.88 14.39
N ALA A 136 -7.75 14.86 15.73
CA ALA A 136 -7.07 13.82 16.51
C ALA A 136 -7.65 12.42 16.24
N GLU A 137 -8.97 12.30 16.17
CA GLU A 137 -9.65 11.04 15.83
C GLU A 137 -9.30 10.58 14.41
N GLN A 138 -9.31 11.49 13.43
CA GLN A 138 -8.89 11.17 12.06
C GLN A 138 -7.42 10.73 11.99
N LEU A 139 -6.53 11.40 12.73
CA LEU A 139 -5.11 11.04 12.79
C LEU A 139 -4.93 9.61 13.33
N LEU A 140 -5.58 9.26 14.44
CA LEU A 140 -5.51 7.92 15.02
C LEU A 140 -6.02 6.84 14.03
N VAL A 141 -7.15 7.08 13.36
CA VAL A 141 -7.69 6.15 12.35
C VAL A 141 -6.74 6.02 11.16
N THR A 142 -6.13 7.11 10.72
CA THR A 142 -5.15 7.06 9.62
C THR A 142 -3.86 6.34 10.03
N GLU A 143 -3.40 6.53 11.26
CA GLU A 143 -2.22 5.87 11.81
C GLU A 143 -2.46 4.35 11.89
N GLU A 144 -3.58 3.92 12.47
CA GLU A 144 -3.96 2.50 12.52
C GLU A 144 -4.02 1.88 11.12
N ARG A 145 -4.58 2.61 10.14
CA ARG A 145 -4.63 2.16 8.75
C ARG A 145 -3.25 2.06 8.09
N ILE A 146 -2.32 2.96 8.43
CA ILE A 146 -0.93 2.91 7.96
C ILE A 146 -0.20 1.72 8.59
N HIS A 147 -0.40 1.48 9.88
CA HIS A 147 0.18 0.33 10.59
C HIS A 147 -0.31 -1.00 10.01
N ALA A 148 -1.63 -1.17 9.87
CA ALA A 148 -2.21 -2.37 9.27
C ALA A 148 -1.69 -2.64 7.86
N LYS A 149 -1.55 -1.58 7.05
CA LYS A 149 -0.94 -1.66 5.72
C LYS A 149 0.53 -2.11 5.79
N ARG A 150 1.32 -1.50 6.67
CA ARG A 150 2.75 -1.85 6.86
C ARG A 150 2.91 -3.31 7.29
N ASP A 151 2.10 -3.78 8.22
CA ASP A 151 2.17 -5.15 8.73
C ASP A 151 1.76 -6.17 7.66
N ALA A 152 0.70 -5.88 6.90
CA ALA A 152 0.32 -6.71 5.75
C ALA A 152 1.43 -6.78 4.69
N GLY A 153 2.07 -5.64 4.38
CA GLY A 153 3.21 -5.58 3.47
C GLY A 153 4.41 -6.38 3.98
N ARG A 154 4.70 -6.35 5.28
CA ARG A 154 5.78 -7.12 5.91
C ARG A 154 5.52 -8.63 5.81
N VAL A 155 4.31 -9.09 6.12
CA VAL A 155 3.94 -10.51 6.04
C VAL A 155 4.03 -11.02 4.60
N ALA A 156 3.56 -10.24 3.62
CA ALA A 156 3.68 -10.59 2.20
C ALA A 156 5.15 -10.72 1.77
N LEU A 157 6.00 -9.74 2.15
CA LEU A 157 7.43 -9.77 1.83
C LEU A 157 8.15 -10.95 2.48
N GLU A 158 7.81 -11.30 3.73
CA GLU A 158 8.36 -12.48 4.41
C GLU A 158 7.98 -13.79 3.70
N GLY A 159 6.74 -13.90 3.20
CA GLY A 159 6.28 -15.05 2.41
C GLY A 159 7.01 -15.18 1.07
N ASP A 160 7.19 -14.07 0.35
CA ASP A 160 7.93 -14.04 -0.91
C ASP A 160 9.42 -14.39 -0.70
N LEU A 161 10.05 -13.84 0.35
CA LEU A 161 11.43 -14.18 0.73
C LEU A 161 11.60 -15.66 1.09
N ALA A 162 10.64 -16.25 1.80
CA ALA A 162 10.67 -17.68 2.13
C ALA A 162 10.57 -18.54 0.86
N THR A 163 9.73 -18.15 -0.10
CA THR A 163 9.55 -18.84 -1.38
C THR A 163 10.82 -18.77 -2.24
N VAL A 164 11.42 -17.58 -2.35
CA VAL A 164 12.70 -17.38 -3.06
C VAL A 164 13.81 -18.18 -2.40
N ARG A 165 13.90 -18.16 -1.06
CA ARG A 165 14.90 -18.95 -0.31
C ARG A 165 14.77 -20.45 -0.58
N GLY A 166 13.55 -20.99 -0.49
CA GLY A 166 13.30 -22.40 -0.79
C GLY A 166 13.69 -22.76 -2.23
N GLY A 167 13.43 -21.86 -3.19
CA GLY A 167 13.89 -22.00 -4.56
C GLY A 167 15.41 -22.06 -4.71
N VAL A 168 16.13 -21.14 -4.05
CA VAL A 168 17.61 -21.11 -4.07
C VAL A 168 18.19 -22.39 -3.45
N GLU A 169 17.65 -22.88 -2.34
CA GLU A 169 18.10 -24.12 -1.69
C GLU A 169 17.87 -25.36 -2.57
N GLN A 170 16.71 -25.42 -3.24
CA GLN A 170 16.41 -26.47 -4.21
C GLN A 170 17.36 -26.43 -5.41
N HIS A 171 17.73 -25.23 -5.87
CA HIS A 171 18.71 -25.06 -6.94
C HIS A 171 20.12 -25.46 -6.53
N ALA A 172 20.57 -25.07 -5.34
CA ALA A 172 21.87 -25.48 -4.82
C ALA A 172 22.00 -27.01 -4.81
N SER A 173 20.97 -27.71 -4.33
CA SER A 173 20.93 -29.18 -4.32
C SER A 173 21.00 -29.79 -5.72
N ARG A 174 20.31 -29.18 -6.70
CA ARG A 174 20.36 -29.62 -8.11
C ARG A 174 21.71 -29.35 -8.79
N PHE A 175 22.35 -28.24 -8.46
CA PHE A 175 23.70 -27.95 -8.95
C PHE A 175 24.72 -28.94 -8.39
N ASP A 176 24.61 -29.31 -7.12
CA ASP A 176 25.45 -30.33 -6.50
C ASP A 176 25.27 -31.70 -7.19
N GLU A 177 24.03 -32.09 -7.50
CA GLU A 177 23.75 -33.31 -8.28
C GLU A 177 24.36 -33.27 -9.68
N LEU A 178 24.21 -32.15 -10.39
CA LEU A 178 24.75 -31.95 -11.73
C LEU A 178 26.28 -31.97 -11.72
N GLU A 179 26.91 -31.33 -10.73
CA GLU A 179 28.36 -31.30 -10.56
C GLU A 179 28.91 -32.70 -10.23
N ALA A 180 28.20 -33.47 -9.39
CA ALA A 180 28.53 -34.86 -9.11
C ALA A 180 28.44 -35.74 -10.37
N ASP A 181 27.41 -35.53 -11.21
CA ASP A 181 27.25 -36.26 -12.46
C ASP A 181 28.36 -35.90 -13.47
N ILE A 182 28.70 -34.62 -13.60
CA ILE A 182 29.80 -34.12 -14.45
C ILE A 182 31.15 -34.66 -13.99
N SER A 183 31.40 -34.66 -12.68
CA SER A 183 32.64 -35.19 -12.10
C SER A 183 32.74 -36.71 -12.29
N GLY A 184 31.61 -37.42 -12.17
CA GLY A 184 31.50 -38.84 -12.48
C GLY A 184 31.79 -39.16 -13.94
N MET A 185 31.45 -38.27 -14.88
CA MET A 185 31.80 -38.42 -16.31
C MET A 185 33.31 -38.32 -16.57
N ARG A 186 34.04 -37.49 -15.82
CA ARG A 186 35.50 -37.36 -15.95
C ARG A 186 36.24 -38.62 -15.45
N LEU A 187 35.66 -39.32 -14.47
CA LEU A 187 36.29 -40.47 -13.81
C LEU A 187 35.90 -41.82 -14.43
N ALA A 188 34.70 -41.93 -15.01
CA ALA A 188 34.23 -43.15 -15.66
C ALA A 188 34.37 -43.04 -17.19
N GLY A 189 35.31 -43.78 -17.78
CA GLY A 189 35.41 -43.93 -19.23
C GLY A 189 34.15 -44.59 -19.80
N VAL A 190 33.18 -43.80 -20.26
CA VAL A 190 31.89 -44.29 -20.79
C VAL A 190 32.16 -45.13 -22.05
N LYS A 191 31.95 -46.45 -21.92
CA LYS A 191 32.11 -47.42 -23.01
C LYS A 191 30.84 -47.49 -23.84
N GLY A 192 30.87 -46.86 -25.01
CA GLY A 192 29.79 -46.94 -26.00
C GLY A 192 29.17 -45.59 -26.31
N GLU A 193 28.96 -45.33 -27.60
CA GLU A 193 28.45 -44.05 -28.11
C GLU A 193 26.99 -43.80 -27.75
N ALA A 194 26.18 -44.87 -27.66
CA ALA A 194 24.78 -44.79 -27.27
C ALA A 194 24.59 -44.40 -25.78
N GLU A 195 25.41 -44.93 -24.88
CA GLU A 195 25.36 -44.63 -23.45
C GLU A 195 25.85 -43.20 -23.17
N ARG A 196 26.87 -42.76 -23.93
CA ARG A 196 27.35 -41.37 -23.90
C ARG A 196 26.28 -40.40 -24.38
N LYS A 197 25.59 -40.71 -25.49
CA LYS A 197 24.49 -39.90 -26.02
C LYS A 197 23.32 -39.81 -25.04
N ALA A 198 22.83 -40.94 -24.53
CA ALA A 198 21.71 -40.96 -23.58
C ALA A 198 22.02 -40.19 -22.29
N ARG A 199 23.29 -40.09 -21.89
CA ARG A 199 23.72 -39.32 -20.71
C ARG A 199 23.83 -37.83 -21.00
N VAL A 200 24.28 -37.44 -22.20
CA VAL A 200 24.24 -36.05 -22.68
C VAL A 200 22.80 -35.54 -22.82
N ASP A 201 21.89 -36.38 -23.33
CA ASP A 201 20.47 -36.03 -23.45
C ASP A 201 19.84 -35.76 -22.07
N ARG A 202 20.15 -36.57 -21.04
CA ARG A 202 19.71 -36.32 -19.66
C ARG A 202 20.21 -35.00 -19.08
N LEU A 203 21.47 -34.64 -19.35
CA LEU A 203 22.04 -33.37 -18.91
C LEU A 203 21.37 -32.19 -19.63
N ALA A 204 21.05 -32.33 -20.92
CA ALA A 204 20.32 -31.32 -21.67
C ALA A 204 18.91 -31.10 -21.07
N ASP A 205 18.20 -32.17 -20.71
CA ASP A 205 16.89 -32.09 -20.06
C ASP A 205 16.95 -31.40 -18.69
N GLN A 206 17.99 -31.70 -17.89
CA GLN A 206 18.20 -31.03 -16.60
C GLN A 206 18.51 -29.53 -16.77
N ILE A 207 19.31 -29.16 -17.77
CA ILE A 207 19.62 -27.75 -18.07
C ILE A 207 18.36 -26.98 -18.47
N ILE A 208 17.50 -27.57 -19.31
CA ILE A 208 16.23 -26.95 -19.71
C ILE A 208 15.34 -26.68 -18.49
N LEU A 209 15.30 -27.62 -17.54
CA LEU A 209 14.50 -27.50 -16.33
C LEU A 209 15.03 -26.38 -15.41
N VAL A 210 16.36 -26.29 -15.24
CA VAL A 210 16.99 -25.20 -14.49
C VAL A 210 16.74 -23.84 -15.15
N GLU A 211 16.79 -23.77 -16.47
CA GLU A 211 16.53 -22.53 -17.22
C GLU A 211 15.07 -22.06 -17.08
N LYS A 212 14.11 -23.00 -17.00
CA LYS A 212 12.69 -22.72 -16.75
C LYS A 212 12.48 -22.14 -15.35
N ASP A 213 13.11 -22.73 -14.34
CA ASP A 213 13.00 -22.27 -12.96
C ASP A 213 13.66 -20.89 -12.79
N LEU A 214 14.83 -20.65 -13.41
CA LEU A 214 15.50 -19.35 -13.40
C LEU A 214 14.65 -18.23 -14.04
N ARG A 215 13.95 -18.53 -15.14
CA ARG A 215 13.00 -17.58 -15.75
C ARG A 215 11.84 -17.26 -14.82
N PHE A 216 11.25 -18.28 -14.19
CA PHE A 216 10.18 -18.11 -13.20
C PHE A 216 10.60 -17.19 -12.05
N TYR A 217 11.78 -17.40 -11.46
CA TYR A 217 12.27 -16.56 -10.38
C TYR A 217 12.62 -15.13 -10.84
N ASN A 218 13.15 -14.98 -12.05
CA ASN A 218 13.43 -13.66 -12.62
C ASN A 218 12.13 -12.84 -12.82
N ASP A 219 11.07 -13.47 -13.32
CA ASP A 219 9.77 -12.81 -13.50
C ASP A 219 9.15 -12.44 -12.14
N ARG A 220 9.26 -13.32 -11.14
CA ARG A 220 8.86 -13.03 -9.74
C ARG A 220 9.63 -11.87 -9.12
N LEU A 221 10.94 -11.75 -9.40
CA LEU A 221 11.76 -10.64 -8.94
C LEU A 221 11.35 -9.32 -9.58
N ILE A 222 11.02 -9.33 -10.88
CA ILE A 222 10.49 -8.17 -11.60
C ILE A 222 9.15 -7.73 -10.99
N GLU A 223 8.25 -8.67 -10.73
CA GLU A 223 6.96 -8.39 -10.10
C GLU A 223 7.12 -7.81 -8.68
N LEU A 224 8.02 -8.38 -7.87
CA LEU A 224 8.33 -7.87 -6.55
C LEU A 224 8.89 -6.43 -6.62
N GLN A 225 9.75 -6.15 -7.60
CA GLN A 225 10.27 -4.81 -7.85
C GLN A 225 9.19 -3.82 -8.27
N GLU A 226 8.27 -4.22 -9.14
CA GLU A 226 7.13 -3.40 -9.57
C GLU A 226 6.15 -3.14 -8.42
N ASN A 227 5.88 -4.15 -7.60
CA ASN A 227 5.05 -4.04 -6.41
C ASN A 227 5.68 -3.11 -5.36
N MET A 228 6.98 -3.26 -5.09
CA MET A 228 7.72 -2.33 -4.22
C MET A 228 7.68 -0.90 -4.77
N ARG A 229 7.85 -0.72 -6.08
CA ARG A 229 7.77 0.58 -6.74
C ARG A 229 6.37 1.19 -6.63
N GLY A 230 5.32 0.39 -6.75
CA GLY A 230 3.92 0.80 -6.56
C GLY A 230 3.63 1.23 -5.12
N ILE A 231 4.15 0.50 -4.14
CA ILE A 231 4.04 0.84 -2.71
C ILE A 231 4.75 2.17 -2.42
N MET A 232 5.97 2.35 -2.94
CA MET A 232 6.75 3.60 -2.79
C MET A 232 6.08 4.80 -3.46
N ALA A 233 5.24 4.57 -4.47
CA ALA A 233 4.46 5.60 -5.16
C ALA A 233 3.08 5.88 -4.50
N GLY A 234 2.79 5.30 -3.33
CA GLY A 234 1.52 5.47 -2.62
C GLY A 234 0.35 4.63 -3.17
N GLY A 235 0.65 3.64 -4.03
CA GLY A 235 -0.32 2.68 -4.55
C GLY A 235 -0.83 1.70 -3.48
N PRO A 236 -1.95 1.01 -3.72
CA PRO A 236 -2.44 -0.04 -2.82
C PRO A 236 -1.38 -1.13 -2.68
N ILE A 237 -1.18 -1.62 -1.46
CA ILE A 237 -0.30 -2.76 -1.18
C ILE A 237 -0.94 -3.99 -1.83
N PRO A 238 -0.28 -4.65 -2.79
CA PRO A 238 -0.76 -5.91 -3.31
C PRO A 238 -0.62 -6.93 -2.17
N ILE A 239 -1.76 -7.35 -1.63
CA ILE A 239 -1.81 -8.54 -0.80
C ILE A 239 -1.59 -9.69 -1.78
N ALA A 240 -0.55 -10.50 -1.58
CA ALA A 240 -0.41 -11.76 -2.27
C ALA A 240 -1.70 -12.58 -2.03
N GLY A 241 -2.55 -12.65 -3.06
CA GLY A 241 -3.86 -13.31 -3.02
C GLY A 241 -5.11 -12.43 -2.84
N ALA A 242 -5.05 -11.09 -2.74
CA ALA A 242 -6.26 -10.26 -2.72
C ALA A 242 -6.20 -9.04 -3.65
N ARG A 243 -7.16 -8.98 -4.59
CA ARG A 243 -7.31 -7.88 -5.55
C ARG A 243 -8.25 -6.77 -5.05
N PRO A 244 -8.03 -5.50 -5.46
CA PRO A 244 -8.92 -4.38 -5.16
C PRO A 244 -10.20 -4.48 -6.00
N GLY A 245 -11.37 -4.50 -5.34
CA GLY A 245 -12.68 -4.50 -5.99
C GLY A 245 -13.73 -5.40 -5.33
N ALA A 246 -13.35 -6.24 -4.37
CA ALA A 246 -14.33 -7.01 -3.60
C ALA A 246 -15.02 -6.10 -2.57
N THR A 247 -16.22 -5.62 -2.89
CA THR A 247 -17.18 -5.23 -1.86
C THR A 247 -17.50 -6.48 -1.01
N PRO A 248 -17.55 -6.38 0.32
CA PRO A 248 -18.02 -7.47 1.17
C PRO A 248 -19.54 -7.59 1.03
N GLY A 249 -19.97 -8.30 0.00
CA GLY A 249 -21.29 -8.87 -0.12
C GLY A 249 -21.15 -10.37 -0.12
N ALA A 250 -21.08 -10.96 1.08
CA ALA A 250 -21.22 -12.40 1.25
C ALA A 250 -22.55 -12.82 0.59
N GLN A 251 -22.45 -13.53 -0.54
CA GLN A 251 -23.53 -14.34 -1.06
C GLN A 251 -23.15 -15.79 -0.79
N GLU A 252 -23.78 -16.35 0.24
CA GLU A 252 -23.70 -17.77 0.59
C GLU A 252 -24.11 -18.59 -0.65
N GLY A 253 -23.16 -19.36 -1.20
CA GLY A 253 -23.43 -20.35 -2.25
C GLY A 253 -22.44 -20.37 -3.42
N THR A 254 -21.64 -19.33 -3.65
CA THR A 254 -20.62 -19.34 -4.71
C THR A 254 -19.27 -19.82 -4.19
N PRO A 255 -18.62 -20.78 -4.87
CA PRO A 255 -17.27 -21.19 -4.50
C PRO A 255 -16.30 -20.01 -4.54
N ALA A 256 -15.44 -19.86 -3.52
CA ALA A 256 -14.53 -18.72 -3.40
C ALA A 256 -13.65 -18.49 -4.66
N TRP A 257 -13.36 -19.57 -5.40
CA TRP A 257 -12.56 -19.53 -6.62
C TRP A 257 -13.25 -18.85 -7.82
N THR A 258 -14.57 -18.62 -7.79
CA THR A 258 -15.27 -17.96 -8.92
C THR A 258 -14.75 -16.55 -9.17
N GLY A 259 -14.26 -15.86 -8.13
CA GLY A 259 -13.66 -14.53 -8.25
C GLY A 259 -12.33 -14.52 -9.04
N MET A 260 -11.65 -15.67 -9.13
CA MET A 260 -10.36 -15.83 -9.81
C MET A 260 -10.52 -16.10 -11.31
N LEU A 261 -11.72 -16.45 -11.79
CA LEU A 261 -11.95 -16.81 -13.21
C LEU A 261 -11.62 -15.68 -14.19
N ALA A 262 -11.70 -14.42 -13.75
CA ALA A 262 -11.33 -13.28 -14.58
C ALA A 262 -9.84 -13.32 -14.98
N ASP A 263 -8.99 -13.89 -14.14
CA ASP A 263 -7.54 -13.94 -14.35
C ASP A 263 -7.08 -14.95 -15.37
N LEU A 264 -7.90 -15.96 -15.67
CA LEU A 264 -7.66 -16.87 -16.80
C LEU A 264 -7.68 -16.15 -18.16
N LYS A 265 -8.16 -14.90 -18.23
CA LYS A 265 -8.16 -14.08 -19.44
C LYS A 265 -7.17 -12.91 -19.37
N HIS A 266 -6.29 -12.91 -18.37
CA HIS A 266 -5.33 -11.83 -18.18
C HIS A 266 -4.31 -11.77 -19.32
N LYS A 267 -3.81 -10.57 -19.66
CA LYS A 267 -2.83 -10.38 -20.75
C LYS A 267 -1.49 -11.07 -20.47
N ASN A 268 -1.03 -10.99 -19.23
CA ASN A 268 0.18 -11.66 -18.76
C ASN A 268 -0.08 -13.16 -18.56
N SER A 269 0.71 -14.03 -19.21
CA SER A 269 0.61 -15.50 -19.11
C SER A 269 1.00 -16.05 -17.74
N GLY A 270 1.90 -15.39 -17.01
CA GLY A 270 2.23 -15.76 -15.63
C GLY A 270 1.00 -15.71 -14.72
N ILE A 271 0.21 -14.63 -14.79
CA ILE A 271 -1.04 -14.50 -14.02
C ILE A 271 -2.06 -15.58 -14.41
N ARG A 272 -2.16 -15.93 -15.70
CA ARG A 272 -3.05 -17.02 -16.15
C ARG A 272 -2.59 -18.36 -15.56
N LEU A 273 -1.29 -18.63 -15.57
CA LEU A 273 -0.69 -19.85 -15.03
C LEU A 273 -0.82 -19.94 -13.50
N ASP A 274 -0.57 -18.86 -12.77
CA ASP A 274 -0.76 -18.81 -11.31
C ASP A 274 -2.21 -19.03 -10.93
N THR A 275 -3.14 -18.43 -11.69
CA THR A 275 -4.58 -18.65 -11.50
C THR A 275 -4.94 -20.11 -11.73
N LEU A 276 -4.37 -20.76 -12.76
CA LEU A 276 -4.55 -22.19 -12.97
C LEU A 276 -4.09 -23.02 -11.76
N TYR A 277 -2.91 -22.75 -11.21
CA TYR A 277 -2.42 -23.46 -10.01
C TYR A 277 -3.30 -23.18 -8.79
N ALA A 278 -3.70 -21.93 -8.54
CA ALA A 278 -4.58 -21.58 -7.44
C ALA A 278 -5.96 -22.26 -7.55
N LEU A 279 -6.52 -22.36 -8.76
CA LEU A 279 -7.75 -23.11 -9.02
C LEU A 279 -7.56 -24.61 -8.75
N ALA A 280 -6.42 -25.17 -9.13
CA ALA A 280 -6.09 -26.58 -8.89
C ALA A 280 -5.96 -26.93 -7.39
N GLU A 281 -5.36 -26.04 -6.60
CA GLU A 281 -5.17 -26.20 -5.16
C GLU A 281 -6.50 -26.33 -4.39
N THR A 282 -7.57 -25.74 -4.93
CA THR A 282 -8.91 -25.89 -4.34
C THR A 282 -9.40 -27.33 -4.35
N ARG A 283 -8.87 -28.18 -5.24
CA ARG A 283 -9.31 -29.56 -5.51
C ARG A 283 -10.81 -29.70 -5.77
N ASP A 284 -11.48 -28.62 -6.15
CA ASP A 284 -12.90 -28.61 -6.45
C ASP A 284 -13.12 -29.02 -7.90
N PRO A 285 -13.74 -30.18 -8.20
CA PRO A 285 -13.94 -30.63 -9.59
C PRO A 285 -14.72 -29.64 -10.46
N ARG A 286 -15.51 -28.74 -9.84
CA ARG A 286 -16.27 -27.69 -10.55
C ARG A 286 -15.38 -26.69 -11.28
N VAL A 287 -14.07 -26.64 -10.99
CA VAL A 287 -13.10 -25.80 -11.74
C VAL A 287 -12.75 -26.37 -13.11
N ILE A 288 -12.88 -27.69 -13.31
CA ILE A 288 -12.41 -28.38 -14.52
C ILE A 288 -12.94 -27.75 -15.82
N PRO A 289 -14.25 -27.43 -15.97
CA PRO A 289 -14.76 -26.80 -17.18
C PRO A 289 -14.14 -25.43 -17.49
N HIS A 290 -13.59 -24.74 -16.50
CA HIS A 290 -12.91 -23.46 -16.66
C HIS A 290 -11.42 -23.61 -16.99
N ILE A 291 -10.81 -24.71 -16.55
CA ILE A 291 -9.40 -25.04 -16.80
C ILE A 291 -9.20 -25.66 -18.18
N VAL A 292 -10.10 -26.54 -18.64
CA VAL A 292 -9.97 -27.25 -19.91
C VAL A 292 -9.69 -26.34 -21.12
N PRO A 293 -10.34 -25.17 -21.29
CA PRO A 293 -10.06 -24.26 -22.41
C PRO A 293 -8.63 -23.71 -22.43
N MET A 294 -7.91 -23.73 -21.30
CA MET A 294 -6.53 -23.24 -21.20
C MET A 294 -5.52 -24.18 -21.89
N LEU A 295 -5.95 -25.36 -22.34
CA LEU A 295 -5.18 -26.23 -23.24
C LEU A 295 -4.98 -25.60 -24.63
N ASP A 296 -5.78 -24.60 -25.00
CA ASP A 296 -5.67 -23.86 -26.27
C ASP A 296 -5.07 -22.45 -26.09
N ASP A 297 -4.48 -22.16 -24.92
CA ASP A 297 -3.89 -20.86 -24.62
C ASP A 297 -2.72 -20.49 -25.57
N SER A 298 -2.54 -19.20 -25.83
CA SER A 298 -1.47 -18.72 -26.72
C SER A 298 -0.06 -19.01 -26.17
N ASP A 299 0.09 -19.10 -24.84
CA ASP A 299 1.36 -19.36 -24.17
C ASP A 299 1.58 -20.85 -23.93
N LEU A 300 2.75 -21.35 -24.33
CA LEU A 300 3.07 -22.78 -24.23
C LEU A 300 3.16 -23.29 -22.78
N PHE A 301 3.57 -22.44 -21.84
CA PHE A 301 3.67 -22.81 -20.43
C PHE A 301 2.28 -22.91 -19.80
N VAL A 302 1.35 -22.06 -20.21
CA VAL A 302 -0.06 -22.16 -19.80
C VAL A 302 -0.69 -23.45 -20.32
N ARG A 303 -0.51 -23.79 -21.61
CA ARG A 303 -1.01 -25.07 -22.16
C ARG A 303 -0.42 -26.29 -21.46
N MET A 304 0.90 -26.29 -21.26
CA MET A 304 1.62 -27.35 -20.57
C MET A 304 1.18 -27.50 -19.11
N GLY A 305 1.08 -26.39 -18.37
CA GLY A 305 0.62 -26.36 -16.98
C GLY A 305 -0.82 -26.85 -16.84
N THR A 306 -1.68 -26.47 -17.78
CA THR A 306 -3.07 -26.95 -17.84
C THR A 306 -3.14 -28.47 -17.94
N ALA A 307 -2.35 -29.09 -18.82
CA ALA A 307 -2.34 -30.55 -18.96
C ALA A 307 -1.94 -31.26 -17.65
N ARG A 308 -0.95 -30.72 -16.93
CA ARG A 308 -0.50 -31.25 -15.63
C ARG A 308 -1.56 -31.06 -14.53
N ILE A 309 -2.20 -29.91 -14.47
CA ILE A 309 -3.26 -29.65 -13.49
C ILE A 309 -4.46 -30.56 -13.72
N LEU A 310 -4.84 -30.82 -14.98
CA LEU A 310 -5.93 -31.75 -15.30
C LEU A 310 -5.60 -33.18 -14.87
N GLN A 311 -4.32 -33.59 -14.90
CA GLN A 311 -3.87 -34.83 -14.30
C GLN A 311 -4.04 -34.83 -12.77
N ASP A 312 -3.56 -33.77 -12.10
CA ASP A 312 -3.58 -33.68 -10.63
C ASP A 312 -5.01 -33.64 -10.07
N LEU A 313 -5.96 -33.13 -10.84
CA LEU A 313 -7.40 -33.11 -10.54
C LEU A 313 -8.14 -34.40 -10.95
N ASP A 314 -7.45 -35.39 -11.53
CA ASP A 314 -8.06 -36.59 -12.15
C ASP A 314 -9.24 -36.25 -13.08
N ALA A 315 -9.07 -35.24 -13.93
CA ALA A 315 -10.12 -34.67 -14.76
C ALA A 315 -10.48 -35.59 -15.95
N ARG A 316 -11.29 -36.62 -15.68
CA ARG A 316 -11.72 -37.63 -16.66
C ARG A 316 -12.47 -37.03 -17.85
N GLU A 317 -13.23 -35.96 -17.64
CA GLU A 317 -13.95 -35.23 -18.69
C GLU A 317 -13.00 -34.51 -19.65
N ALA A 318 -11.76 -34.22 -19.23
CA ALA A 318 -10.77 -33.54 -20.04
C ALA A 318 -10.02 -34.46 -21.01
N VAL A 319 -10.23 -35.79 -20.96
CA VAL A 319 -9.51 -36.76 -21.79
C VAL A 319 -9.59 -36.43 -23.28
N GLN A 320 -10.76 -36.02 -23.79
CA GLN A 320 -10.89 -35.64 -25.19
C GLN A 320 -10.01 -34.44 -25.56
N SER A 321 -9.95 -33.42 -24.71
CA SER A 321 -9.13 -32.21 -24.93
C SER A 321 -7.65 -32.52 -24.79
N LEU A 322 -7.26 -33.38 -23.84
CA LEU A 322 -5.88 -33.85 -23.70
C LEU A 322 -5.43 -34.68 -24.93
N ILE A 323 -6.33 -35.48 -25.53
CA ILE A 323 -6.04 -36.17 -26.80
C ILE A 323 -5.78 -35.17 -27.94
N ALA A 324 -6.48 -34.03 -27.96
CA ALA A 324 -6.21 -32.96 -28.93
C ALA A 324 -4.85 -32.30 -28.68
N ALA A 325 -4.48 -32.06 -27.42
CA ALA A 325 -3.19 -31.48 -27.03
C ALA A 325 -1.97 -32.35 -27.42
N LEU A 326 -2.15 -33.64 -27.74
CA LEU A 326 -1.10 -34.47 -28.35
C LEU A 326 -0.68 -33.99 -29.76
N GLU A 327 -1.49 -33.17 -30.41
CA GLU A 327 -1.19 -32.57 -31.72
C GLU A 327 -0.59 -31.15 -31.61
N ASP A 328 -0.35 -30.65 -30.39
CA ASP A 328 0.22 -29.32 -30.14
C ASP A 328 1.54 -29.11 -30.92
N PRO A 329 1.85 -27.89 -31.42
CA PRO A 329 3.13 -27.58 -32.05
C PRO A 329 4.34 -27.82 -31.15
N GLU A 330 4.22 -27.62 -29.83
CA GLU A 330 5.32 -27.71 -28.87
C GLU A 330 5.45 -29.10 -28.25
N SER A 331 6.66 -29.68 -28.26
CA SER A 331 6.90 -31.02 -27.72
C SER A 331 6.61 -31.14 -26.23
N ALA A 332 6.90 -30.09 -25.45
CA ALA A 332 6.66 -30.07 -24.00
C ALA A 332 5.17 -30.16 -23.64
N VAL A 333 4.31 -29.52 -24.44
CA VAL A 333 2.83 -29.62 -24.27
C VAL A 333 2.37 -31.03 -24.62
N ARG A 334 2.86 -31.59 -25.73
CA ARG A 334 2.54 -32.97 -26.15
C ARG A 334 2.95 -34.00 -25.10
N GLU A 335 4.12 -33.83 -24.48
CA GLU A 335 4.61 -34.69 -23.41
C GLU A 335 3.70 -34.61 -22.18
N SER A 336 3.38 -33.39 -21.73
CA SER A 336 2.50 -33.19 -20.56
C SER A 336 1.10 -33.77 -20.79
N ALA A 337 0.54 -33.58 -21.98
CA ALA A 337 -0.74 -34.19 -22.36
C ALA A 337 -0.68 -35.73 -22.37
N MET A 338 0.43 -36.30 -22.84
CA MET A 338 0.64 -37.75 -22.84
C MET A 338 0.76 -38.32 -21.42
N VAL A 339 1.53 -37.67 -20.54
CA VAL A 339 1.64 -38.07 -19.13
C VAL A 339 0.27 -37.99 -18.43
N ALA A 340 -0.47 -36.89 -18.65
CA ALA A 340 -1.80 -36.72 -18.09
C ALA A 340 -2.78 -37.79 -18.55
N LEU A 341 -2.80 -38.09 -19.86
CA LEU A 341 -3.64 -39.17 -20.41
C LEU A 341 -3.30 -40.52 -19.81
N ARG A 342 -2.01 -40.85 -19.64
CA ARG A 342 -1.59 -42.12 -19.02
C ARG A 342 -2.02 -42.21 -17.58
N ALA A 343 -1.89 -41.13 -16.81
CA ALA A 343 -2.28 -41.08 -15.41
C ALA A 343 -3.80 -41.22 -15.22
N ILE A 344 -4.59 -40.43 -15.97
CA ILE A 344 -6.06 -40.42 -15.86
C ILE A 344 -6.68 -41.72 -16.38
N THR A 345 -6.20 -42.22 -17.53
CA THR A 345 -6.84 -43.36 -18.22
C THR A 345 -6.22 -44.71 -17.90
N GLY A 346 -5.02 -44.73 -17.30
CA GLY A 346 -4.21 -45.95 -17.11
C GLY A 346 -3.72 -46.59 -18.42
N ARG A 347 -3.90 -45.94 -19.57
CA ARG A 347 -3.54 -46.50 -20.89
C ARG A 347 -2.28 -45.87 -21.46
N ASP A 348 -1.47 -46.70 -22.09
CA ASP A 348 -0.27 -46.27 -22.81
C ASP A 348 -0.29 -46.79 -24.25
N PHE A 349 -0.39 -45.87 -25.21
CA PHE A 349 -0.31 -46.17 -26.64
C PHE A 349 1.08 -45.94 -27.25
N ARG A 350 2.11 -45.75 -26.39
CA ARG A 350 3.50 -45.44 -26.75
C ARG A 350 3.55 -44.24 -27.70
N PHE A 351 3.35 -43.05 -27.11
CA PHE A 351 3.40 -41.79 -27.83
C PHE A 351 4.74 -41.10 -27.57
N GLU A 352 5.48 -40.81 -28.64
CA GLU A 352 6.76 -40.10 -28.56
C GLU A 352 6.58 -38.63 -28.97
N PRO A 353 6.78 -37.66 -28.04
CA PRO A 353 6.49 -36.26 -28.30
C PRO A 353 7.33 -35.65 -29.44
N VAL A 354 8.57 -36.09 -29.63
CA VAL A 354 9.48 -35.54 -30.66
C VAL A 354 9.44 -36.29 -32.00
N ALA A 355 8.63 -37.34 -32.12
CA ALA A 355 8.52 -38.11 -33.35
C ALA A 355 7.91 -37.29 -34.52
N SER A 356 8.11 -37.81 -35.73
CA SER A 356 7.57 -37.20 -36.95
C SER A 356 6.04 -37.00 -36.86
N LYS A 357 5.53 -35.95 -37.50
CA LYS A 357 4.09 -35.63 -37.50
C LYS A 357 3.23 -36.83 -37.94
N ALA A 358 3.68 -37.59 -38.94
CA ALA A 358 2.97 -38.77 -39.44
C ALA A 358 2.82 -39.86 -38.37
N GLU A 359 3.90 -40.17 -37.64
CA GLU A 359 3.85 -41.18 -36.56
C GLU A 359 3.00 -40.69 -35.39
N ARG A 360 3.14 -39.41 -34.99
CA ARG A 360 2.29 -38.82 -33.94
C ARG A 360 0.82 -38.89 -34.31
N THR A 361 0.44 -38.49 -35.53
CA THR A 361 -0.96 -38.56 -35.98
C THR A 361 -1.51 -39.99 -35.97
N LYS A 362 -0.69 -41.00 -36.28
CA LYS A 362 -1.10 -42.41 -36.16
C LYS A 362 -1.42 -42.78 -34.71
N ARG A 363 -0.60 -42.36 -33.76
CA ARG A 363 -0.80 -42.59 -32.32
C ARG A 363 -2.00 -41.80 -31.77
N VAL A 364 -2.18 -40.56 -32.19
CA VAL A 364 -3.37 -39.76 -31.83
C VAL A 364 -4.65 -40.39 -32.39
N LYS A 365 -4.62 -40.95 -33.61
CA LYS A 365 -5.76 -41.73 -34.13
C LYS A 365 -6.09 -42.96 -33.27
N ALA A 366 -5.08 -43.64 -32.72
CA ALA A 366 -5.31 -44.76 -31.80
C ALA A 366 -6.03 -44.28 -30.51
N TRP A 367 -5.56 -43.17 -29.92
CA TRP A 367 -6.23 -42.52 -28.78
C TRP A 367 -7.68 -42.14 -29.10
N ARG A 368 -7.93 -41.46 -30.22
CA ARG A 368 -9.28 -41.06 -30.66
C ARG A 368 -10.20 -42.26 -30.89
N ASN A 369 -9.70 -43.31 -31.53
CA ASN A 369 -10.47 -44.53 -31.79
C ASN A 369 -10.84 -45.27 -30.50
N TRP A 370 -9.93 -45.28 -29.52
CA TRP A 370 -10.22 -45.83 -28.21
C TRP A 370 -11.28 -44.99 -27.48
N TRP A 371 -11.11 -43.67 -27.40
CA TRP A 371 -12.07 -42.78 -26.75
C TRP A 371 -13.48 -42.89 -27.36
N LYS A 372 -13.58 -43.01 -28.69
CA LYS A 372 -14.86 -43.22 -29.38
C LYS A 372 -15.57 -44.52 -28.98
N LYS A 373 -14.82 -45.56 -28.60
CA LYS A 373 -15.37 -46.88 -28.25
C LYS A 373 -15.65 -47.04 -26.77
N SER A 374 -14.84 -46.43 -25.91
CA SER A 374 -14.85 -46.68 -24.46
C SER A 374 -15.04 -45.42 -23.61
N GLY A 375 -15.20 -44.24 -24.22
CA GLY A 375 -15.29 -42.98 -23.48
C GLY A 375 -16.55 -42.87 -22.62
N ALA A 376 -17.70 -43.35 -23.11
CA ALA A 376 -18.94 -43.36 -22.34
C ALA A 376 -18.80 -44.24 -21.08
N ASP A 377 -18.42 -45.51 -21.26
CA ASP A 377 -18.17 -46.45 -20.16
C ASP A 377 -17.10 -45.93 -19.17
N PHE A 378 -16.07 -45.22 -19.67
CA PHE A 378 -15.01 -44.65 -18.86
C PHE A 378 -15.51 -43.53 -17.93
N LEU A 379 -16.43 -42.68 -18.42
CA LEU A 379 -17.02 -41.62 -17.61
C LEU A 379 -18.04 -42.19 -16.61
N GLU A 380 -18.83 -43.21 -17.01
CA GLU A 380 -19.82 -43.87 -16.16
C GLU A 380 -19.20 -44.67 -15.00
N ALA A 381 -17.99 -45.25 -15.18
CA ALA A 381 -17.27 -45.97 -14.13
C ALA A 381 -16.72 -45.08 -12.98
N SER A 382 -17.17 -43.83 -12.90
CA SER A 382 -16.71 -42.80 -11.95
C SER A 382 -17.81 -42.28 -11.02
N GLY A 383 -19.08 -42.59 -11.31
CA GLY A 383 -20.24 -42.26 -10.48
C GLY A 383 -20.68 -43.45 -9.64
#